data_AF-A0A1H9U8D9-F1
#
_entry.id   AF-A0A1H9U8D9-F1
#
_cell.length_a   1.000
_cell.length_b   1.000
_cell.length_c   1.000
_cell.angle_alpha   90.00
_cell.angle_beta   90.00
_cell.angle_gamma   90.00
#
_symmetry.space_group_name_H-M   'P 1'
#
loop_
_entity.id
_entity.type
_entity.pdbx_description
1 polymer ?
#
loop_
_entity_poly.entity_id
_entity_poly.type
_entity_poly.pdbx_seq_one_letter_code
_entity_poly.pdbx_strand_id
1 'polypeptide(L)'
;MKITLEFLRFICLFIVLFAVLGIVIPIGLLFFGVDPYKYGWIAIIGVFVSVFAIYKKKGWGKDVNLPILGISALSMILLSAVVPDMVPEQFHASTYIYTYGLPFPYFSLYSESGANFMLPNLLSFRLTNWDMNIIGFFMNIFLFYVLFNWLIKKFPITKYKEISQ
;
A
#
# COMPACT_ATOMS: atom_id res chain seq x y z
N MET A 1 -0.50 22.59 -7.53
CA MET A 1 -1.66 21.67 -7.57
C MET A 1 -1.47 20.44 -8.44
N LYS A 2 -0.82 20.51 -9.62
CA LYS A 2 -0.63 19.33 -10.49
C LYS A 2 0.00 18.13 -9.75
N ILE A 3 1.05 18.35 -8.96
CA ILE A 3 1.79 17.28 -8.25
C ILE A 3 0.93 16.53 -7.23
N THR A 4 0.19 17.25 -6.40
CA THR A 4 -0.81 16.69 -5.46
C THR A 4 -1.79 15.74 -6.14
N LEU A 5 -2.33 16.18 -7.27
CA LEU A 5 -3.37 15.45 -7.98
C LEU A 5 -2.81 14.18 -8.63
N GLU A 6 -1.57 14.24 -9.10
CA GLU A 6 -0.84 13.07 -9.60
C GLU A 6 -0.54 12.05 -8.50
N PHE A 7 -0.13 12.51 -7.31
CA PHE A 7 0.07 11.65 -6.14
C PHE A 7 -1.24 10.94 -5.73
N LEU A 8 -2.34 11.69 -5.64
CA LEU A 8 -3.65 11.13 -5.29
C LEU A 8 -4.14 10.12 -6.34
N ARG A 9 -4.00 10.44 -7.64
CA ARG A 9 -4.33 9.51 -8.73
C ARG A 9 -3.55 8.21 -8.62
N PHE A 10 -2.25 8.31 -8.32
CA PHE A 10 -1.38 7.15 -8.20
C PHE A 10 -1.82 6.24 -7.04
N ILE A 11 -2.13 6.83 -5.87
CA ILE A 11 -2.68 6.08 -4.71
C ILE A 11 -4.03 5.46 -5.01
N CYS A 12 -4.98 6.22 -5.55
CA CYS A 12 -6.31 5.70 -5.89
C CYS A 12 -6.22 4.53 -6.86
N LEU A 13 -5.34 4.62 -7.87
CA LEU A 13 -5.15 3.56 -8.85
C LEU A 13 -4.56 2.31 -8.21
N PHE A 14 -3.59 2.47 -7.30
CA PHE A 14 -3.05 1.37 -6.52
C PHE A 14 -4.13 0.68 -5.68
N ILE A 15 -4.96 1.43 -4.94
CA ILE A 15 -6.04 0.86 -4.12
C ILE A 15 -7.03 0.07 -4.97
N VAL A 16 -7.49 0.66 -6.08
CA VAL A 16 -8.45 0.00 -6.99
C VAL A 16 -7.86 -1.28 -7.58
N LEU A 17 -6.62 -1.24 -8.07
CA LEU A 17 -5.97 -2.42 -8.61
C LEU A 17 -5.69 -3.47 -7.54
N PHE A 18 -5.31 -3.04 -6.34
CA PHE A 18 -5.07 -3.95 -5.22
C PHE A 18 -6.34 -4.70 -4.85
N ALA A 19 -7.48 -4.02 -4.77
CA ALA A 19 -8.77 -4.66 -4.52
C ALA A 19 -9.15 -5.66 -5.62
N VAL A 20 -8.97 -5.29 -6.89
CA VAL A 20 -9.32 -6.15 -8.03
C VAL A 20 -8.38 -7.36 -8.12
N LEU A 21 -7.06 -7.13 -8.14
CA LEU A 21 -6.07 -8.20 -8.29
C LEU A 21 -5.95 -9.06 -7.04
N GLY A 22 -6.19 -8.50 -5.86
CA GLY A 22 -6.27 -9.24 -4.60
C GLY A 22 -7.39 -10.28 -4.57
N ILE A 23 -8.43 -10.13 -5.41
CA ILE A 23 -9.49 -11.13 -5.57
C ILE A 23 -9.19 -12.06 -6.75
N VAL A 24 -8.84 -11.49 -7.91
CA VAL A 24 -8.67 -12.24 -9.17
C VAL A 24 -7.51 -13.23 -9.09
N ILE A 25 -6.35 -12.83 -8.54
CA ILE A 25 -5.16 -13.68 -8.54
C ILE A 25 -5.34 -14.92 -7.65
N PRO A 26 -5.84 -14.80 -6.40
CA PRO A 26 -6.10 -15.99 -5.58
C PRO A 26 -7.09 -16.96 -6.20
N ILE A 27 -8.17 -16.46 -6.81
CA ILE A 27 -9.14 -17.31 -7.53
C ILE A 27 -8.46 -18.05 -8.68
N GLY A 28 -7.62 -17.36 -9.46
CA GLY A 28 -6.85 -17.97 -10.54
C GLY A 28 -5.89 -19.05 -10.03
N LEU A 29 -5.16 -18.78 -8.95
CA LEU A 29 -4.23 -19.77 -8.36
C LEU A 29 -4.97 -21.02 -7.89
N LEU A 30 -6.13 -20.85 -7.23
CA LEU A 30 -6.98 -21.96 -6.83
C LEU A 30 -7.45 -22.80 -8.03
N PHE A 31 -7.82 -22.16 -9.14
CA PHE A 31 -8.22 -22.86 -10.37
C PHE A 31 -7.10 -23.74 -10.95
N PHE A 32 -5.83 -23.34 -10.78
CA PHE A 32 -4.67 -24.13 -11.19
C PHE A 32 -4.18 -25.12 -10.11
N GLY A 33 -4.89 -25.28 -9.00
CA GLY A 33 -4.49 -26.14 -7.89
C GLY A 33 -3.25 -25.63 -7.13
N VAL A 34 -2.91 -24.35 -7.29
CA VAL A 34 -1.80 -23.70 -6.59
C VAL A 34 -2.33 -23.06 -5.31
N ASP A 35 -1.65 -23.31 -4.19
CA ASP A 35 -2.00 -22.73 -2.90
C ASP A 35 -1.79 -21.20 -2.91
N PRO A 36 -2.86 -20.37 -2.91
CA PRO A 36 -2.74 -18.92 -3.02
C PRO A 36 -1.99 -18.31 -1.83
N TYR A 37 -1.92 -18.99 -0.69
CA TYR A 37 -1.30 -18.49 0.53
C TYR A 37 0.22 -18.41 0.42
N LYS A 38 0.83 -19.31 -0.35
CA LYS A 38 2.27 -19.28 -0.62
C LYS A 38 2.67 -18.18 -1.61
N TYR A 39 1.71 -17.69 -2.38
CA TYR A 39 1.95 -16.82 -3.54
C TYR A 39 1.18 -15.50 -3.51
N GLY A 40 0.61 -15.10 -2.37
CA GLY A 40 -0.12 -13.83 -2.29
C GLY A 40 0.75 -12.60 -2.60
N TRP A 41 2.07 -12.69 -2.45
CA TRP A 41 3.01 -11.65 -2.88
C TRP A 41 2.97 -11.39 -4.39
N ILE A 42 2.53 -12.36 -5.21
CA ILE A 42 2.33 -12.19 -6.65
C ILE A 42 1.28 -11.10 -6.91
N ALA A 43 0.23 -11.01 -6.09
CA ALA A 43 -0.77 -9.96 -6.24
C ALA A 43 -0.17 -8.57 -5.99
N ILE A 44 0.68 -8.42 -4.98
CA ILE A 44 1.37 -7.17 -4.68
C ILE A 44 2.26 -6.75 -5.85
N ILE A 45 3.11 -7.66 -6.34
CA ILE A 45 3.99 -7.37 -7.49
C ILE A 45 3.17 -7.04 -8.74
N GLY A 46 2.10 -7.81 -9.00
CA GLY A 46 1.19 -7.60 -10.12
C GLY A 46 0.54 -6.21 -10.07
N VAL A 47 0.11 -5.77 -8.89
CA VAL A 47 -0.45 -4.42 -8.65
C VAL A 47 0.61 -3.37 -8.95
N PHE A 48 1.81 -3.46 -8.36
CA PHE A 48 2.88 -2.49 -8.61
C PHE A 48 3.21 -2.37 -10.10
N VAL A 49 3.45 -3.49 -10.78
CA VAL A 49 3.75 -3.51 -12.22
C VAL A 49 2.61 -2.89 -13.03
N SER A 50 1.37 -3.23 -12.69
CA SER A 50 0.18 -2.71 -13.39
C SER A 50 -0.01 -1.21 -13.19
N VAL A 51 0.18 -0.71 -11.97
CA VAL A 51 0.12 0.73 -11.65
C VAL A 51 1.13 1.48 -12.53
N PHE A 52 2.39 1.05 -12.53
CA PHE A 52 3.45 1.68 -13.33
C PHE A 52 3.17 1.60 -14.83
N ALA A 53 2.70 0.44 -15.32
CA ALA A 53 2.36 0.24 -16.72
C ALA A 53 1.24 1.18 -17.17
N ILE A 54 0.16 1.30 -16.38
CA ILE A 54 -0.96 2.20 -16.67
C ILE A 54 -0.51 3.66 -16.60
N TYR A 55 0.24 4.03 -15.57
CA TYR A 55 0.75 5.38 -15.37
C TYR A 55 1.61 5.82 -16.56
N LYS A 56 2.55 4.96 -17.01
CA LYS A 56 3.38 5.19 -18.19
C LYS A 56 2.55 5.28 -19.48
N LYS A 57 1.61 4.34 -19.70
CA LYS A 57 0.79 4.29 -20.91
C LYS A 57 -0.11 5.53 -21.07
N LYS A 58 -0.66 6.03 -19.95
CA LYS A 58 -1.48 7.26 -19.95
C LYS A 58 -0.65 8.54 -20.07
N GLY A 59 0.68 8.45 -20.00
CA GLY A 59 1.57 9.60 -20.03
C GLY A 59 1.39 10.52 -18.82
N TRP A 60 0.89 9.99 -17.72
CA TRP A 60 0.79 10.73 -16.48
C TRP A 60 2.17 10.98 -15.91
N GLY A 61 2.35 12.14 -15.29
CA GLY A 61 3.64 12.55 -14.75
C GLY A 61 4.75 12.84 -15.78
N LYS A 62 4.47 12.96 -17.09
CA LYS A 62 5.48 13.38 -18.09
C LYS A 62 6.10 14.74 -17.78
N ASP A 63 5.30 15.66 -17.25
CA ASP A 63 5.74 16.99 -16.81
C ASP A 63 6.21 17.01 -15.35
N VAL A 64 6.18 15.85 -14.68
CA VAL A 64 6.45 15.70 -13.26
C VAL A 64 7.80 15.02 -13.10
N ASN A 65 8.63 15.56 -12.21
CA ASN A 65 10.01 15.12 -12.06
C ASN A 65 10.07 13.66 -11.56
N LEU A 66 10.97 12.84 -12.12
CA LEU A 66 11.23 11.44 -11.72
C LEU A 66 11.29 11.22 -10.19
N PRO A 67 11.85 12.14 -9.38
CA PRO A 67 11.86 12.01 -7.92
C PRO A 67 10.47 11.90 -7.30
N ILE A 68 9.45 12.56 -7.86
CA ILE A 68 8.09 12.55 -7.30
C ILE A 68 7.44 11.18 -7.49
N LEU A 69 7.60 10.57 -8.66
CA LEU A 69 7.20 9.19 -8.94
C LEU A 69 7.91 8.21 -7.99
N GLY A 70 9.21 8.43 -7.75
CA GLY A 70 9.98 7.67 -6.77
C GLY A 70 9.43 7.79 -5.35
N ILE A 71 9.07 9.00 -4.90
CA ILE A 71 8.49 9.19 -3.56
C ILE A 71 7.06 8.62 -3.47
N SER A 72 6.27 8.72 -4.53
CA SER A 72 4.96 8.05 -4.62
C SER A 72 5.09 6.53 -4.52
N ALA A 73 6.08 5.94 -5.18
CA ALA A 73 6.36 4.52 -5.07
C ALA A 73 6.88 4.14 -3.67
N LEU A 74 7.76 4.95 -3.09
CA LEU A 74 8.28 4.73 -1.73
C LEU A 74 7.16 4.81 -0.70
N SER A 75 6.26 5.78 -0.82
CA SER A 75 5.11 5.90 0.07
C SER A 75 4.14 4.73 -0.07
N MET A 76 3.99 4.14 -1.26
CA MET A 76 3.28 2.86 -1.40
C MET A 76 4.00 1.71 -0.72
N ILE A 77 5.33 1.62 -0.88
CA ILE A 77 6.11 0.61 -0.18
C ILE A 77 5.90 0.76 1.32
N LEU A 78 5.98 1.97 1.86
CA LEU A 78 5.71 2.25 3.28
C LEU A 78 4.27 1.96 3.70
N LEU A 79 3.27 2.28 2.86
CA LEU A 79 1.86 1.95 3.09
C LEU A 79 1.60 0.43 3.01
N SER A 80 2.40 -0.31 2.24
CA SER A 80 2.30 -1.77 2.10
C SER A 80 3.14 -2.52 3.14
N ALA A 81 4.24 -1.93 3.59
CA ALA A 81 5.19 -2.48 4.55
C ALA A 81 4.82 -2.11 5.99
N VAL A 82 3.51 -1.95 6.26
CA VAL A 82 2.98 -1.42 7.52
C VAL A 82 3.68 -2.06 8.70
N VAL A 83 4.48 -1.24 9.41
CA VAL A 83 5.19 -1.65 10.61
C VAL A 83 4.12 -2.08 11.63
N PRO A 84 4.07 -3.36 12.06
CA PRO A 84 3.19 -3.74 13.15
C PRO A 84 3.51 -2.90 14.36
N ASP A 85 2.48 -2.56 15.14
CA ASP A 85 2.74 -2.25 16.54
C ASP A 85 3.49 -3.47 17.12
N MET A 86 4.72 -3.24 17.61
CA MET A 86 5.63 -4.33 17.95
C MET A 86 5.16 -5.15 19.17
N VAL A 87 4.09 -4.68 19.82
CA VAL A 87 3.46 -5.33 20.97
C VAL A 87 2.01 -5.66 20.59
N PRO A 88 1.71 -6.90 20.17
CA PRO A 88 0.32 -7.29 19.92
C PRO A 88 -0.48 -7.21 21.22
N GLU A 89 -1.67 -6.61 21.16
CA GLU A 89 -2.61 -6.61 22.28
C GLU A 89 -3.23 -8.01 22.40
N GLN A 90 -3.26 -8.56 23.61
CA GLN A 90 -3.93 -9.85 23.86
C GLN A 90 -5.44 -9.64 23.92
N PHE A 91 -6.16 -10.25 22.99
CA PHE A 91 -7.62 -10.30 22.96
C PHE A 91 -8.06 -11.72 23.32
N HIS A 92 -8.27 -11.98 24.61
CA HIS A 92 -8.49 -13.32 25.18
C HIS A 92 -7.25 -14.23 25.15
N ALA A 93 -7.35 -15.40 25.81
CA ALA A 93 -6.22 -16.27 26.14
C ALA A 93 -5.43 -16.83 24.93
N SER A 94 -6.00 -16.80 23.72
CA SER A 94 -5.39 -17.40 22.52
C SER A 94 -5.34 -16.48 21.31
N THR A 95 -5.92 -15.27 21.34
CA THR A 95 -5.99 -14.38 20.17
C THR A 95 -5.16 -13.11 20.42
N TYR A 96 -4.34 -12.76 19.44
CA TYR A 96 -3.52 -11.57 19.40
C TYR A 96 -4.08 -10.62 18.35
N ILE A 97 -4.21 -9.34 18.72
CA ILE A 97 -4.56 -8.27 17.79
C ILE A 97 -3.28 -7.57 17.38
N TYR A 98 -3.02 -7.59 16.08
CA TYR A 98 -1.99 -6.78 15.46
C TYR A 98 -2.67 -5.60 14.79
N THR A 99 -2.48 -4.42 15.36
CA THR A 99 -3.01 -3.17 14.80
C THR A 99 -1.93 -2.48 13.97
N TYR A 100 -2.35 -1.97 12.82
CA TYR A 100 -1.51 -1.41 11.78
C TYR A 100 -2.02 -0.03 11.41
N GLY A 101 -1.10 0.93 11.31
CA GLY A 101 -1.41 2.29 10.91
C GLY A 101 -0.73 3.33 11.78
N LEU A 102 0.14 4.13 11.16
CA LEU A 102 0.84 5.22 11.81
C LEU A 102 0.48 6.55 11.15
N PRO A 103 0.04 7.58 11.91
CA PRO A 103 -0.27 7.57 13.35
C PRO A 103 -1.68 7.05 13.68
N PHE A 104 -2.54 6.82 12.70
CA PHE A 104 -3.90 6.36 12.94
C PHE A 104 -4.02 4.86 12.67
N PRO A 105 -4.45 4.03 13.63
CA PRO A 105 -4.68 2.61 13.37
C PRO A 105 -5.81 2.46 12.35
N TYR A 106 -5.58 1.67 11.30
CA TYR A 106 -6.53 1.49 10.20
C TYR A 106 -6.77 0.04 9.79
N PHE A 107 -5.91 -0.87 10.22
CA PHE A 107 -6.04 -2.29 9.89
C PHE A 107 -5.70 -3.12 11.13
N SER A 108 -6.63 -3.96 11.55
CA SER A 108 -6.46 -4.83 12.72
C SER A 108 -6.59 -6.28 12.28
N LEU A 109 -5.58 -7.07 12.61
CA LEU A 109 -5.48 -8.47 12.26
C LEU A 109 -5.57 -9.32 13.52
N TYR A 110 -6.57 -10.20 13.57
CA TYR A 110 -6.78 -11.13 14.67
C TYR A 110 -6.10 -12.45 14.34
N SER A 111 -5.12 -12.85 15.15
CA SER A 111 -4.32 -14.04 14.93
C SER A 111 -4.29 -14.92 16.17
N GLU A 112 -4.47 -16.22 16.02
CA GLU A 112 -4.27 -17.16 17.12
C GLU A 112 -2.77 -17.32 17.46
N SER A 113 -2.50 -17.71 18.72
CA SER A 113 -1.15 -17.99 19.23
C SER A 113 -0.38 -18.98 18.34
N GLY A 114 0.79 -18.57 17.84
CA GLY A 114 1.68 -19.41 17.02
C GLY A 114 1.52 -19.25 15.50
N ALA A 115 0.66 -18.36 15.01
CA ALA A 115 0.57 -18.10 13.58
C ALA A 115 1.77 -17.28 13.05
N ASN A 116 2.18 -17.57 11.82
CA ASN A 116 3.33 -16.90 11.18
C ASN A 116 3.10 -15.38 11.01
N PHE A 117 4.19 -14.61 11.02
CA PHE A 117 4.18 -13.15 10.86
C PHE A 117 3.37 -12.66 9.63
N MET A 118 3.03 -11.37 9.70
CA MET A 118 2.02 -10.65 8.92
C MET A 118 1.89 -10.93 7.42
N LEU A 119 2.98 -10.95 6.63
CA LEU A 119 2.87 -11.08 5.16
C LEU A 119 2.20 -12.41 4.74
N PRO A 120 2.66 -13.57 5.25
CA PRO A 120 1.95 -14.84 5.09
C PRO A 120 0.49 -14.82 5.56
N ASN A 121 0.14 -14.10 6.63
CA ASN A 121 -1.20 -14.13 7.23
C ASN A 121 -2.19 -13.17 6.57
N LEU A 122 -1.80 -11.94 6.22
CA LEU A 122 -2.60 -10.99 5.40
C LEU A 122 -3.05 -11.61 4.08
N LEU A 123 -2.21 -12.49 3.54
CA LEU A 123 -2.39 -13.18 2.27
C LEU A 123 -2.90 -14.60 2.44
N SER A 124 -2.95 -15.11 3.68
CA SER A 124 -3.66 -16.34 3.99
C SER A 124 -5.13 -16.01 4.24
N PHE A 125 -6.02 -16.39 3.32
CA PHE A 125 -7.47 -16.38 3.52
C PHE A 125 -7.93 -17.30 4.69
N ARG A 126 -7.02 -17.71 5.57
CA ARG A 126 -7.30 -18.28 6.89
C ARG A 126 -7.55 -17.20 7.96
N LEU A 127 -7.40 -15.92 7.64
CA LEU A 127 -7.84 -14.83 8.52
C LEU A 127 -9.36 -14.89 8.66
N THR A 128 -9.80 -15.51 9.75
CA THR A 128 -11.22 -15.57 10.13
C THR A 128 -11.75 -14.22 10.54
N ASN A 129 -10.91 -13.27 10.96
CA ASN A 129 -11.32 -11.91 11.30
C ASN A 129 -10.21 -10.90 11.00
N TRP A 130 -10.48 -9.95 10.11
CA TRP A 130 -9.71 -8.71 9.94
C TRP A 130 -10.71 -7.55 9.98
N ASP A 131 -10.33 -6.46 10.62
CA ASP A 131 -11.14 -5.24 10.65
C ASP A 131 -10.34 -4.10 10.01
N MET A 132 -11.02 -3.31 9.19
CA MET A 132 -10.44 -2.15 8.53
C MET A 132 -11.16 -0.90 9.01
N ASN A 133 -10.48 -0.11 9.83
CA ASN A 133 -10.95 1.22 10.19
C ASN A 133 -10.71 2.17 9.00
N ILE A 134 -11.74 2.27 8.15
CA ILE A 134 -11.77 3.11 6.95
C ILE A 134 -11.41 4.57 7.28
N ILE A 135 -11.88 5.08 8.41
CA ILE A 135 -11.59 6.46 8.84
C ILE A 135 -10.09 6.60 9.14
N GLY A 136 -9.50 5.67 9.89
CA GLY A 136 -8.06 5.63 10.14
C GLY A 136 -7.26 5.58 8.84
N PHE A 137 -7.70 4.78 7.87
CA PHE A 137 -7.02 4.63 6.58
C PHE A 137 -6.98 5.97 5.82
N PHE A 138 -8.12 6.64 5.69
CA PHE A 138 -8.19 7.95 5.03
C PHE A 138 -7.43 9.04 5.81
N MET A 139 -7.43 8.99 7.14
CA MET A 139 -6.67 9.93 7.97
C MET A 139 -5.16 9.78 7.76
N ASN A 140 -4.65 8.56 7.60
CA ASN A 140 -3.24 8.36 7.25
C ASN A 140 -2.93 8.86 5.83
N ILE A 141 -3.78 8.54 4.84
CA ILE A 141 -3.60 9.07 3.48
C ILE A 141 -3.55 10.60 3.52
N PHE A 142 -4.47 11.23 4.26
CA PHE A 142 -4.52 12.68 4.41
C PHE A 142 -3.28 13.23 5.09
N LEU A 143 -2.81 12.59 6.18
CA LEU A 143 -1.61 13.01 6.88
C LEU A 143 -0.36 12.87 6.01
N PHE A 144 -0.17 11.72 5.34
CA PHE A 144 0.92 11.54 4.37
C PHE A 144 0.84 12.57 3.25
N TYR A 145 -0.36 12.88 2.76
CA TYR A 145 -0.58 13.92 1.78
C TYR A 145 -0.14 15.31 2.28
N VAL A 146 -0.55 15.71 3.48
CA VAL A 146 -0.17 17.01 4.08
C VAL A 146 1.33 17.07 4.30
N LEU A 147 1.92 16.02 4.87
CA LEU A 147 3.35 15.93 5.17
C LEU A 147 4.17 15.97 3.88
N PHE A 148 3.73 15.28 2.83
CA PHE A 148 4.36 15.30 1.52
C PHE A 148 4.26 16.67 0.85
N ASN A 149 3.09 17.31 0.88
CA ASN A 149 2.90 18.66 0.34
C ASN A 149 3.78 19.68 1.09
N TRP A 150 3.93 19.53 2.41
CA TRP A 150 4.85 20.34 3.21
C TRP A 150 6.31 20.11 2.84
N LEU A 151 6.74 18.84 2.68
CA LEU A 151 8.10 18.50 2.24
C LEU A 151 8.43 19.09 0.88
N ILE A 152 7.54 18.97 -0.11
CA ILE A 152 7.76 19.54 -1.46
C ILE A 152 7.89 21.06 -1.40
N LYS A 153 7.10 21.75 -0.57
CA LYS A 153 7.20 23.20 -0.42
C LYS A 153 8.51 23.63 0.24
N LYS A 154 8.98 22.86 1.22
CA LYS A 154 10.20 23.15 1.98
C LYS A 154 11.47 22.83 1.21
N PHE A 155 11.44 21.77 0.41
CA PHE A 155 12.50 21.38 -0.50
C PHE A 155 11.98 21.54 -1.92
N PRO A 156 11.84 22.79 -2.43
CA PRO A 156 11.45 22.99 -3.81
C PRO A 156 12.49 22.26 -4.66
N ILE A 157 12.05 21.19 -5.32
CA ILE A 157 12.89 20.42 -6.22
C ILE A 157 13.34 21.44 -7.26
N THR A 158 14.60 21.87 -7.17
CA THR A 158 15.20 22.84 -8.05
C THR A 158 14.91 22.35 -9.45
N LYS A 159 14.27 23.18 -10.27
CA LYS A 159 14.02 22.84 -11.67
C LYS A 159 15.36 22.37 -12.22
N TYR A 160 15.46 21.11 -12.62
CA TYR A 160 16.48 20.65 -13.55
C TYR A 160 16.20 21.41 -14.85
N LYS A 161 16.66 22.65 -14.87
CA LYS A 161 16.66 23.52 -16.02
C LYS A 161 18.00 23.22 -16.69
N GLU A 162 17.91 22.81 -17.95
CA GLU A 162 19.00 22.86 -18.94
C GLU A 162 20.09 21.78 -18.80
N ILE A 163 19.75 20.54 -19.17
CA ILE A 163 20.71 19.66 -19.87
C ILE A 163 19.98 19.08 -21.10
N SER A 164 19.79 19.94 -22.09
CA SER A 164 19.57 19.60 -23.50
C SER A 164 19.72 20.91 -24.28
N GLN A 165 20.98 21.34 -24.40
CA GLN A 165 21.43 22.06 -25.58
C GLN A 165 21.83 21.02 -26.63
#